data_AF-A0A8C7AKK8-F1
#
_entry.id   AF-A0A8C7AKK8-F1
#
_cell.length_a   1.000
_cell.length_b   1.000
_cell.length_c   1.000
_cell.angle_alpha   90.00
_cell.angle_beta   90.00
_cell.angle_gamma   90.00
#
_symmetry.space_group_name_H-M   'P 1'
#
loop_
_entity.id
_entity.type
_entity.pdbx_description
1 polymer ?
#
loop_
_entity_poly.entity_id
_entity_poly.type
_entity_poly.pdbx_seq_one_letter_code
_entity_poly.pdbx_strand_id
1 'polypeptide(L)'
;MGENTQDGNPGKWFKINIPYGRKYDKTWLMNSIQSHCSVPFTPVDFHYVKNQARFFVQDVGTASALKDVSCKIYDEENRKISIFVNPSSVPYSVRYKLEPEEMEQLKLTMNKRYDVSQQALDLQCLRFDPDLVGHDIDIILNRRNCMAATLQIIEENYPELLSLNLSNNKLYGLDGLSDIIEMAPTVKNLNLSKNELNLVWELNKMKGLELEELWLEGNPLCDTFPDESTYISAIKNCFPKLLRLDGQELSPPVITDTDTPCLLKPCKESYKGSDALKSLVLQFLQQSSLWECFKESRNMKKSKDPSLCVQPLKHTKHVGSLCVLPKTQHDLSSFLVDMWFQTVSTFFLPRAAPESHGGYCCLLLKWRESLRVLFVPSPGHSSPSLPAIPVYAS
;
A
#
# COMPACT_ATOMS: atom_id res chain seq x y z
N MET A 1 -30.76 30.91 36.01
CA MET A 1 -29.90 29.81 36.48
C MET A 1 -30.36 28.56 35.75
N GLY A 2 -29.72 28.24 34.63
CA GLY A 2 -29.90 26.96 33.94
C GLY A 2 -28.64 26.16 34.21
N GLU A 3 -28.77 25.11 35.00
CA GLU A 3 -27.68 24.22 35.36
C GLU A 3 -27.20 23.47 34.10
N ASN A 4 -25.93 23.70 33.76
CA ASN A 4 -25.15 22.85 32.87
C ASN A 4 -25.07 21.46 33.50
N THR A 5 -25.77 20.50 32.91
CA THR A 5 -25.57 19.08 33.21
C THR A 5 -24.37 18.57 32.43
N GLN A 6 -23.18 18.91 32.92
CA GLN A 6 -21.99 18.08 32.73
C GLN A 6 -22.00 17.00 33.82
N ASP A 7 -22.50 15.81 33.47
CA ASP A 7 -22.22 14.54 34.17
C ASP A 7 -22.62 13.43 33.17
N GLY A 8 -21.71 12.67 32.56
CA GLY A 8 -20.64 11.94 33.21
C GLY A 8 -20.94 10.44 33.32
N ASN A 9 -21.64 9.85 32.34
CA ASN A 9 -21.61 8.40 32.16
C ASN A 9 -20.89 8.10 30.84
N PRO A 10 -19.70 7.47 30.84
CA PRO A 10 -19.06 7.05 29.61
C PRO A 10 -19.98 5.99 28.98
N GLY A 11 -20.86 6.42 28.08
CA GLY A 11 -21.90 5.57 27.50
C GLY A 11 -21.29 4.26 27.00
N LYS A 12 -21.97 3.14 27.26
CA LYS A 12 -21.50 1.81 26.87
C LYS A 12 -21.16 1.80 25.37
N TRP A 13 -19.99 1.28 25.03
CA TRP A 13 -19.51 1.22 23.66
C TRP A 13 -19.88 -0.11 23.02
N PHE A 14 -20.20 -0.05 21.72
CA PHE A 14 -20.55 -1.21 20.93
C PHE A 14 -19.73 -1.24 19.65
N LYS A 15 -19.17 -2.42 19.35
CA LYS A 15 -18.45 -2.71 18.12
C LYS A 15 -19.40 -3.29 17.09
N ILE A 16 -19.45 -2.65 15.94
CA ILE A 16 -20.27 -3.03 14.80
C ILE A 16 -19.38 -3.74 13.78
N ASN A 17 -19.75 -4.96 13.38
CA ASN A 17 -19.07 -5.71 12.33
C ASN A 17 -20.04 -6.00 11.19
N ILE A 18 -19.59 -5.71 9.97
CA ILE A 18 -20.32 -5.98 8.74
C ILE A 18 -19.48 -6.95 7.90
N PRO A 19 -19.84 -8.24 7.87
CA PRO A 19 -19.17 -9.22 7.03
C PRO A 19 -19.24 -8.81 5.56
N TYR A 20 -18.17 -9.08 4.82
CA TYR A 20 -18.04 -8.69 3.41
C TYR A 20 -18.14 -7.18 3.16
N GLY A 21 -18.11 -6.36 4.22
CA GLY A 21 -18.27 -4.90 4.15
C GLY A 21 -17.23 -4.20 3.27
N ARG A 22 -16.03 -4.80 3.11
CA ARG A 22 -14.97 -4.27 2.22
C ARG A 22 -15.36 -4.30 0.73
N LYS A 23 -16.37 -5.10 0.35
CA LYS A 23 -16.90 -5.14 -1.01
C LYS A 23 -17.59 -3.83 -1.39
N TYR A 24 -18.15 -3.13 -0.42
CA TYR A 24 -19.00 -1.97 -0.65
C TYR A 24 -18.21 -0.67 -0.49
N ASP A 25 -18.61 0.36 -1.24
CA ASP A 25 -18.12 1.70 -0.99
C ASP A 25 -18.50 2.18 0.42
N LYS A 26 -17.59 2.89 1.09
CA LYS A 26 -17.79 3.35 2.47
C LYS A 26 -19.00 4.27 2.58
N THR A 27 -19.10 5.26 1.69
CA THR A 27 -20.16 6.28 1.74
C THR A 27 -21.51 5.66 1.45
N TRP A 28 -21.59 4.80 0.44
CA TRP A 28 -22.78 4.02 0.14
C TRP A 28 -23.21 3.18 1.33
N LEU A 29 -22.29 2.39 1.91
CA LEU A 29 -22.60 1.49 3.02
C LEU A 29 -23.13 2.25 4.24
N MET A 30 -22.50 3.38 4.60
CA MET A 30 -22.95 4.20 5.73
C MET A 30 -24.32 4.83 5.45
N ASN A 31 -24.54 5.37 4.25
CA ASN A 31 -25.81 5.98 3.87
C ASN A 31 -26.95 4.95 3.82
N SER A 32 -26.70 3.74 3.32
CA SER A 32 -27.68 2.64 3.31
C SER A 32 -28.06 2.18 4.71
N ILE A 33 -27.10 2.17 5.66
CA ILE A 33 -27.39 1.85 7.06
C ILE A 33 -28.19 2.99 7.70
N GLN A 34 -27.77 4.23 7.49
CA GLN A 34 -28.44 5.39 8.08
C GLN A 34 -29.88 5.56 7.56
N SER A 35 -30.17 5.24 6.29
CA SER A 35 -31.53 5.35 5.74
C SER A 35 -32.52 4.35 6.34
N HIS A 36 -32.05 3.23 6.87
CA HIS A 36 -32.86 2.21 7.52
C HIS A 36 -32.82 2.27 9.05
N CYS A 37 -31.86 3.01 9.61
CA CYS A 37 -31.69 3.21 11.04
C CYS A 37 -32.61 4.34 11.51
N SER A 38 -33.45 4.07 12.51
CA SER A 38 -34.34 5.07 13.10
C SER A 38 -33.60 6.15 13.90
N VAL A 39 -32.35 5.88 14.29
CA VAL A 39 -31.53 6.76 15.12
C VAL A 39 -30.35 7.27 14.26
N PRO A 40 -30.07 8.58 14.25
CA PRO A 40 -28.86 9.11 13.64
C PRO A 40 -27.64 8.60 14.41
N PHE A 41 -26.61 8.13 13.69
CA PHE A 41 -25.39 7.66 14.33
C PHE A 41 -24.15 8.19 13.63
N THR A 42 -23.08 8.35 14.39
CA THR A 42 -21.76 8.72 13.86
C THR A 42 -20.82 7.53 14.04
N PRO A 43 -20.35 6.89 12.95
CA PRO A 43 -19.43 5.77 13.05
C PRO A 43 -18.05 6.25 13.52
N VAL A 44 -17.61 5.75 14.68
CA VAL A 44 -16.28 6.00 15.25
C VAL A 44 -15.31 4.91 14.79
N ASP A 45 -14.07 5.27 14.48
CA ASP A 45 -13.01 4.34 14.03
C ASP A 45 -13.47 3.41 12.91
N PHE A 46 -14.07 3.93 11.84
CA PHE A 46 -14.40 3.10 10.69
C PHE A 46 -13.12 2.59 10.02
N HIS A 47 -12.95 1.27 9.95
CA HIS A 47 -11.81 0.62 9.31
C HIS A 47 -12.18 -0.75 8.76
N TYR A 48 -11.31 -1.31 7.91
CA TYR A 48 -11.50 -2.64 7.34
C TYR A 48 -10.55 -3.67 7.95
N VAL A 49 -11.10 -4.72 8.55
CA VAL A 49 -10.32 -5.87 9.04
C VAL A 49 -10.61 -7.09 8.18
N LYS A 50 -9.59 -7.56 7.46
CA LYS A 50 -9.74 -8.62 6.43
C LYS A 50 -10.83 -8.22 5.42
N ASN A 51 -11.89 -9.00 5.28
CA ASN A 51 -13.00 -8.70 4.37
C ASN A 51 -14.21 -8.03 5.07
N GLN A 52 -14.04 -7.50 6.27
CA GLN A 52 -15.13 -6.95 7.07
C GLN A 52 -14.96 -5.45 7.26
N ALA A 53 -16.07 -4.71 7.22
CA ALA A 53 -16.10 -3.33 7.71
C ALA A 53 -16.38 -3.33 9.21
N ARG A 54 -15.69 -2.48 9.95
CA ARG A 54 -15.82 -2.34 11.40
C ARG A 54 -15.85 -0.88 11.79
N PHE A 55 -16.72 -0.55 12.73
CA PHE A 55 -16.75 0.75 13.40
C PHE A 55 -17.35 0.59 14.79
N PHE A 56 -17.41 1.68 15.53
CA PHE A 56 -17.94 1.71 16.88
C PHE A 56 -18.99 2.79 17.02
N VAL A 57 -19.93 2.57 17.92
CA VAL A 57 -20.93 3.55 18.34
C VAL A 57 -21.01 3.59 19.85
N GLN A 58 -21.34 4.77 20.36
CA GLN A 58 -21.69 4.96 21.75
C GLN A 58 -23.21 4.85 21.90
N ASP A 59 -23.66 4.50 23.10
CA ASP A 59 -25.07 4.37 23.46
C ASP A 59 -25.76 3.05 23.04
N VAL A 60 -26.58 2.54 23.96
CA VAL A 60 -27.31 1.27 23.83
C VAL A 60 -28.47 1.41 22.84
N GLY A 61 -29.14 2.56 22.81
CA GLY A 61 -30.23 2.85 21.89
C GLY A 61 -29.75 2.82 20.44
N THR A 62 -28.64 3.51 20.16
CA THR A 62 -27.99 3.48 18.83
C THR A 62 -27.57 2.06 18.44
N ALA A 63 -26.95 1.32 19.36
CA ALA A 63 -26.54 -0.06 19.12
C ALA A 63 -27.72 -1.01 18.84
N SER A 64 -28.85 -0.84 19.54
CA SER A 64 -30.08 -1.59 19.29
C SER A 64 -30.67 -1.25 17.93
N ALA A 65 -30.77 0.03 17.59
CA ALA A 65 -31.28 0.46 16.29
C ALA A 65 -30.45 -0.12 15.14
N LEU A 66 -29.12 -0.13 15.25
CA LEU A 66 -28.23 -0.74 14.25
C LEU A 66 -28.39 -2.27 14.15
N LYS A 67 -28.66 -2.94 15.27
CA LYS A 67 -28.96 -4.37 15.28
C LYS A 67 -30.27 -4.66 14.53
N ASP A 68 -31.27 -3.80 14.69
CA ASP A 68 -32.56 -3.91 14.01
C ASP A 68 -32.47 -3.62 12.51
N VAL A 69 -31.44 -2.91 12.04
CA VAL A 69 -31.15 -2.70 10.61
C VAL A 69 -30.61 -3.97 9.95
N SER A 70 -30.05 -4.91 10.72
CA SER A 70 -29.46 -6.13 10.17
C SER A 70 -30.46 -6.86 9.26
N CYS A 71 -30.00 -7.26 8.07
CA CYS A 71 -30.78 -7.96 7.06
C CYS A 71 -31.93 -7.16 6.40
N LYS A 72 -32.06 -5.85 6.67
CA LYS A 72 -32.99 -4.95 5.96
C LYS A 72 -32.40 -4.32 4.70
N ILE A 73 -31.08 -4.29 4.60
CA ILE A 73 -30.34 -3.72 3.46
C ILE A 73 -30.00 -4.83 2.47
N TYR A 74 -30.19 -4.54 1.18
CA TYR A 74 -29.85 -5.41 0.07
C TYR A 74 -28.81 -4.74 -0.83
N ASP A 75 -27.83 -5.50 -1.31
CA ASP A 75 -26.90 -5.04 -2.33
C ASP A 75 -27.47 -5.16 -3.75
N GLU A 76 -26.70 -4.70 -4.75
CA GLU A 76 -27.10 -4.75 -6.18
C GLU A 76 -27.33 -6.18 -6.70
N GLU A 77 -26.77 -7.19 -6.04
CA GLU A 77 -26.97 -8.62 -6.34
C GLU A 77 -28.10 -9.23 -5.48
N ASN A 78 -28.91 -8.38 -4.84
CA ASN A 78 -30.02 -8.74 -3.94
C ASN A 78 -29.60 -9.61 -2.74
N ARG A 79 -28.35 -9.50 -2.30
CA ARG A 79 -27.86 -10.18 -1.09
C ARG A 79 -28.07 -9.30 0.14
N LYS A 80 -28.48 -9.92 1.22
CA LYS A 80 -28.71 -9.26 2.51
C LYS A 80 -27.40 -8.89 3.18
N ILE A 81 -27.29 -7.63 3.62
CA ILE A 81 -26.18 -7.18 4.45
C ILE A 81 -26.52 -7.46 5.92
N SER A 82 -25.66 -8.24 6.57
CA SER A 82 -25.79 -8.57 8.00
C SER A 82 -24.96 -7.61 8.85
N ILE A 83 -25.52 -7.15 9.97
CA ILE A 83 -24.85 -6.23 10.90
C ILE A 83 -24.78 -6.91 12.26
N PHE A 84 -23.56 -7.09 12.78
CA PHE A 84 -23.32 -7.71 14.09
C PHE A 84 -22.89 -6.67 15.10
N VAL A 85 -23.67 -6.53 16.15
CA VAL A 85 -23.44 -5.58 17.25
C VAL A 85 -22.96 -6.34 18.48
N ASN A 86 -21.80 -5.97 19.01
CA ASN A 86 -21.22 -6.60 20.20
C ASN A 86 -20.81 -5.52 21.21
N PRO A 87 -20.98 -5.73 22.53
CA PRO A 87 -20.36 -4.87 23.54
C PRO A 87 -18.86 -4.76 23.31
N SER A 88 -18.30 -3.59 23.58
CA SER A 88 -16.89 -3.30 23.40
C SER A 88 -16.37 -2.40 24.52
N SER A 89 -15.07 -2.48 24.79
CA SER A 89 -14.37 -1.38 25.44
C SER A 89 -14.42 -0.13 24.56
N VAL A 90 -14.20 1.03 25.19
CA VAL A 90 -14.01 2.31 24.49
C VAL A 90 -13.02 2.14 23.34
N PRO A 91 -13.34 2.62 22.11
CA PRO A 91 -12.43 2.60 20.97
C PRO A 91 -11.13 3.34 21.30
N TYR A 92 -10.02 2.93 20.70
CA TYR A 92 -8.72 3.51 21.04
C TYR A 92 -8.62 4.99 20.68
N SER A 93 -9.25 5.46 19.59
CA SER A 93 -9.24 6.89 19.25
C SER A 93 -9.96 7.77 20.26
N VAL A 94 -10.95 7.20 20.97
CA VAL A 94 -11.70 7.91 22.00
C VAL A 94 -11.01 7.77 23.35
N ARG A 95 -10.55 6.56 23.68
CA ARG A 95 -9.87 6.26 24.95
C ARG A 95 -8.59 7.07 25.13
N TYR A 96 -7.88 7.33 24.04
CA TYR A 96 -6.62 8.07 24.07
C TYR A 96 -6.77 9.45 23.42
N LYS A 97 -7.99 9.97 23.27
CA LYS A 97 -8.14 11.37 22.90
C LYS A 97 -7.49 12.21 24.02
N LEU A 98 -6.53 13.05 23.65
CA LEU A 98 -5.88 13.93 24.63
C LEU A 98 -6.89 14.97 25.11
N GLU A 99 -6.98 15.13 26.42
CA GLU A 99 -7.78 16.19 27.02
C GLU A 99 -7.14 17.57 26.72
N PRO A 100 -7.91 18.67 26.74
CA PRO A 100 -7.38 20.00 26.44
C PRO A 100 -6.17 20.39 27.30
N GLU A 101 -6.17 20.02 28.58
CA GLU A 101 -5.06 20.27 29.50
C GLU A 101 -3.80 19.49 29.09
N GLU A 102 -3.95 18.24 28.64
CA GLU A 102 -2.84 17.43 28.16
C GLU A 102 -2.27 17.99 26.84
N MET A 103 -3.15 18.50 25.97
CA MET A 103 -2.75 19.15 24.72
C MET A 103 -1.90 20.40 24.99
N GLU A 104 -2.31 21.25 25.93
CA GLU A 104 -1.54 22.44 26.32
C GLU A 104 -0.18 22.07 26.93
N GLN A 105 -0.13 21.03 27.77
CA GLN A 105 1.15 20.56 28.33
C GLN A 105 2.08 19.97 27.26
N LEU A 106 1.54 19.20 26.30
CA LEU A 106 2.30 18.72 25.16
C LEU A 106 2.85 19.89 24.35
N LYS A 107 2.04 20.92 24.09
CA LYS A 107 2.47 22.14 23.39
C LYS A 107 3.59 22.86 24.12
N LEU A 108 3.47 23.06 25.44
CA LEU A 108 4.53 23.68 26.25
C LEU A 108 5.83 22.87 26.20
N THR A 109 5.73 21.54 26.29
CA THR A 109 6.88 20.63 26.18
C THR A 109 7.56 20.76 24.82
N MET A 110 6.79 20.81 23.74
CA MET A 110 7.32 20.99 22.38
C MET A 110 7.99 22.35 22.22
N ASN A 111 7.43 23.43 22.78
CA ASN A 111 8.02 24.76 22.72
C ASN A 111 9.41 24.81 23.36
N LYS A 112 9.57 24.11 24.49
CA LYS A 112 10.87 23.99 25.20
C LYS A 112 11.92 23.20 24.41
N ARG A 113 11.45 22.25 23.58
CA ARG A 113 12.28 21.38 22.74
C ARG A 113 12.50 21.93 21.32
N TYR A 114 11.98 23.12 21.04
CA TYR A 114 12.13 23.78 19.75
C TYR A 114 13.33 24.73 19.77
N ASP A 115 14.23 24.56 18.81
CA ASP A 115 15.31 25.49 18.52
C ASP A 115 14.89 26.43 17.39
N VAL A 116 14.64 27.69 17.74
CA VAL A 116 14.25 28.75 16.82
C VAL A 116 15.34 29.04 15.78
N SER A 117 16.62 28.89 16.15
CA SER A 117 17.74 29.23 15.26
C SER A 117 17.91 28.25 14.11
N GLN A 118 17.64 26.97 14.37
CA GLN A 118 17.73 25.88 13.39
C GLN A 118 16.36 25.50 12.81
N GLN A 119 15.28 26.13 13.29
CA GLN A 119 13.91 25.73 13.01
C GLN A 119 13.75 24.21 13.21
N ALA A 120 14.24 23.72 14.35
CA ALA A 120 14.41 22.31 14.63
C ALA A 120 13.63 21.90 15.89
N LEU A 121 12.79 20.87 15.78
CA LEU A 121 12.00 20.35 16.89
C LEU A 121 12.51 18.98 17.33
N ASP A 122 12.91 18.88 18.60
CA ASP A 122 13.45 17.64 19.16
C ASP A 122 12.43 16.85 19.99
N LEU A 123 11.80 15.85 19.36
CA LEU A 123 10.86 14.93 20.03
C LEU A 123 11.50 13.58 20.35
N GLN A 124 12.82 13.51 20.45
CA GLN A 124 13.50 12.30 20.88
C GLN A 124 13.01 11.87 22.27
N CYS A 125 12.71 10.57 22.42
CA CYS A 125 12.26 9.98 23.69
C CYS A 125 11.09 10.73 24.35
N LEU A 126 10.16 11.32 23.57
CA LEU A 126 9.17 12.27 24.07
C LEU A 126 8.38 11.75 25.28
N ARG A 127 8.03 10.46 25.27
CA ARG A 127 7.33 9.78 26.37
C ARG A 127 7.99 10.00 27.74
N PHE A 128 9.32 10.10 27.77
CA PHE A 128 10.12 10.21 29.00
C PHE A 128 10.51 11.65 29.32
N ASP A 129 9.91 12.64 28.67
CA ASP A 129 10.16 14.04 29.01
C ASP A 129 9.78 14.32 30.48
N PRO A 130 10.66 14.99 31.27
CA PRO A 130 10.37 15.27 32.68
C PRO A 130 9.09 16.07 32.91
N ASP A 131 8.73 16.99 32.00
CA ASP A 131 7.55 17.83 32.16
C ASP A 131 6.28 17.00 31.93
N LEU A 132 6.28 16.10 30.94
CA LEU A 132 5.15 15.18 30.69
C LEU A 132 5.02 14.14 31.80
N VAL A 133 6.12 13.51 32.21
CA VAL A 133 6.13 12.52 33.29
C VAL A 133 5.72 13.16 34.62
N GLY A 134 6.17 14.39 34.88
CA GLY A 134 5.81 15.14 36.09
C GLY A 134 4.31 15.45 36.22
N HIS A 135 3.60 15.53 35.09
CA HIS A 135 2.15 15.74 35.03
C HIS A 135 1.35 14.44 34.84
N ASP A 136 1.99 13.26 34.90
CA ASP A 136 1.37 11.95 34.64
C ASP A 136 0.76 11.83 33.23
N ILE A 137 1.35 12.50 32.24
CA ILE A 137 0.89 12.51 30.84
C ILE A 137 1.73 11.51 30.02
N ASP A 138 1.07 10.49 29.47
CA ASP A 138 1.73 9.42 28.70
C ASP A 138 1.58 9.63 27.17
N ILE A 139 2.50 10.41 26.58
CA ILE A 139 2.53 10.65 25.13
C ILE A 139 3.32 9.54 24.42
N ILE A 140 2.60 8.63 23.75
CA ILE A 140 3.18 7.54 22.97
C ILE A 140 2.98 7.82 21.49
N LEU A 141 4.01 8.34 20.81
CA LEU A 141 3.96 8.74 19.40
C LEU A 141 3.61 7.61 18.43
N ASN A 142 3.86 6.35 18.81
CA ASN A 142 3.43 5.21 18.01
C ASN A 142 1.88 5.02 18.00
N ARG A 143 1.13 5.68 18.89
CA ARG A 143 -0.33 5.72 18.85
C ARG A 143 -0.81 6.85 17.93
N ARG A 144 -1.74 6.54 17.03
CA ARG A 144 -2.23 7.49 16.00
C ARG A 144 -2.77 8.80 16.58
N ASN A 145 -3.52 8.75 17.69
CA ASN A 145 -4.07 9.92 18.36
C ASN A 145 -2.96 10.85 18.90
N CYS A 146 -1.91 10.29 19.51
CA CYS A 146 -0.78 11.07 20.03
C CYS A 146 0.00 11.70 18.87
N MET A 147 0.29 10.92 17.82
CA MET A 147 0.97 11.45 16.63
C MET A 147 0.13 12.55 15.95
N ALA A 148 -1.18 12.35 15.79
CA ALA A 148 -2.06 13.34 15.18
C ALA A 148 -2.09 14.64 15.99
N ALA A 149 -2.17 14.56 17.33
CA ALA A 149 -2.09 15.72 18.20
C ALA A 149 -0.73 16.44 18.09
N THR A 150 0.36 15.68 18.06
CA THR A 150 1.71 16.23 17.86
C THR A 150 1.81 16.95 16.51
N LEU A 151 1.32 16.36 15.43
CA LEU A 151 1.33 16.97 14.11
C LEU A 151 0.42 18.21 14.02
N GLN A 152 -0.74 18.18 14.68
CA GLN A 152 -1.62 19.35 14.79
C GLN A 152 -0.90 20.52 15.48
N ILE A 153 -0.20 20.26 16.59
CA ILE A 153 0.60 21.28 17.26
C ILE A 153 1.72 21.78 16.34
N ILE A 154 2.35 20.89 15.55
CA ILE A 154 3.37 21.26 14.56
C ILE A 154 2.80 22.24 13.52
N GLU A 155 1.68 21.88 12.90
CA GLU A 155 1.00 22.69 11.87
C GLU A 155 0.63 24.08 12.40
N GLU A 156 0.04 24.14 13.59
CA GLU A 156 -0.48 25.39 14.15
C GLU A 156 0.61 26.34 14.68
N ASN A 157 1.75 25.81 15.16
CA ASN A 157 2.73 26.59 15.93
C ASN A 157 4.11 26.68 15.29
N TYR A 158 4.45 25.78 14.36
CA TYR A 158 5.78 25.70 13.73
C TYR A 158 5.67 25.58 12.20
N PRO A 159 5.01 26.53 11.50
CA PRO A 159 4.78 26.44 10.06
C PRO A 159 6.08 26.44 9.23
N GLU A 160 7.16 26.99 9.78
CA GLU A 160 8.48 27.07 9.13
C GLU A 160 9.44 25.96 9.60
N LEU A 161 8.93 24.88 10.21
CA LEU A 161 9.75 23.79 10.72
C LEU A 161 10.59 23.15 9.60
N LEU A 162 11.92 23.14 9.76
CA LEU A 162 12.84 22.53 8.79
C LEU A 162 13.37 21.18 9.24
N SER A 163 13.52 20.97 10.55
CA SER A 163 14.13 19.76 11.11
C SER A 163 13.26 19.13 12.20
N LEU A 164 13.01 17.83 12.09
CA LEU A 164 12.19 17.08 13.05
C LEU A 164 12.94 15.83 13.52
N ASN A 165 13.14 15.72 14.84
CA ASN A 165 13.71 14.54 15.46
C ASN A 165 12.63 13.69 16.14
N LEU A 166 12.41 12.48 15.64
CA LEU A 166 11.49 11.47 16.16
C LEU A 166 12.23 10.20 16.62
N SER A 167 13.54 10.29 16.85
CA SER A 167 14.34 9.13 17.24
C SER A 167 13.94 8.53 18.59
N ASN A 168 14.16 7.23 18.75
CA ASN A 168 13.93 6.51 20.01
C ASN A 168 12.50 6.64 20.58
N ASN A 169 11.48 6.61 19.71
CA ASN A 169 10.07 6.67 20.08
C ASN A 169 9.32 5.33 19.86
N LYS A 170 10.05 4.26 19.52
CA LYS A 170 9.52 2.91 19.25
C LYS A 170 8.46 2.90 18.15
N LEU A 171 8.63 3.75 17.13
CA LEU A 171 7.75 3.77 15.96
C LEU A 171 7.98 2.49 15.14
N TYR A 172 6.96 1.65 15.00
CA TYR A 172 7.03 0.46 14.14
C TYR A 172 6.36 0.66 12.77
N GLY A 173 5.61 1.74 12.61
CA GLY A 173 4.95 2.08 11.36
C GLY A 173 4.67 3.57 11.24
N LEU A 174 4.58 4.04 10.01
CA LEU A 174 4.51 5.46 9.67
C LEU A 174 3.13 5.92 9.18
N ASP A 175 2.09 5.07 9.30
CA ASP A 175 0.71 5.44 8.94
C ASP A 175 0.10 6.53 9.81
N GLY A 176 0.67 6.80 10.99
CA GLY A 176 0.28 7.93 11.84
C GLY A 176 1.06 9.20 11.51
N LEU A 177 2.27 9.05 10.94
CA LEU A 177 3.14 10.16 10.59
C LEU A 177 2.89 10.69 9.17
N SER A 178 2.22 9.92 8.30
CA SER A 178 2.00 10.26 6.89
C SER A 178 1.38 11.63 6.65
N ASP A 179 0.56 12.12 7.58
CA ASP A 179 -0.14 13.40 7.48
C ASP A 179 0.84 14.60 7.55
N ILE A 180 2.09 14.36 7.96
CA ILE A 180 3.18 15.35 7.94
C ILE A 180 3.42 15.94 6.53
N ILE A 181 3.11 15.19 5.46
CA ILE A 181 3.26 15.68 4.09
C ILE A 181 2.43 16.95 3.88
N GLU A 182 1.23 17.00 4.47
CA GLU A 182 0.32 18.14 4.34
C GLU A 182 0.52 19.14 5.48
N MET A 183 0.74 18.65 6.71
CA MET A 183 0.83 19.47 7.92
C MET A 183 2.16 20.20 8.10
N ALA A 184 3.27 19.64 7.61
CA ALA A 184 4.60 20.23 7.71
C ALA A 184 5.45 19.94 6.46
N PRO A 185 5.01 20.42 5.27
CA PRO A 185 5.72 20.16 4.00
C PRO A 185 7.11 20.82 3.94
N THR A 186 7.38 21.76 4.85
CA THR A 186 8.64 22.50 4.99
C THR A 186 9.78 21.66 5.56
N VAL A 187 9.47 20.51 6.20
CA VAL A 187 10.48 19.64 6.82
C VAL A 187 11.43 19.09 5.75
N LYS A 188 12.72 19.38 5.93
CA LYS A 188 13.84 18.91 5.09
C LYS A 188 14.69 17.86 5.79
N ASN A 189 14.80 17.93 7.11
CA ASN A 189 15.63 17.03 7.91
C ASN A 189 14.73 16.19 8.82
N LEU A 190 14.80 14.87 8.69
CA LEU A 190 13.97 13.97 9.48
C LEU A 190 14.83 12.89 10.15
N ASN A 191 14.78 12.80 11.47
CA ASN A 191 15.47 11.75 12.21
C ASN A 191 14.49 10.71 12.76
N LEU A 192 14.56 9.49 12.21
CA LEU A 192 13.78 8.31 12.63
C LEU A 192 14.66 7.21 13.21
N SER A 193 15.91 7.51 13.55
CA SER A 193 16.86 6.53 14.11
C SER A 193 16.34 5.89 15.41
N LYS A 194 16.82 4.68 15.70
CA LYS A 194 16.51 3.93 16.93
C LYS A 194 15.01 3.72 17.15
N ASN A 195 14.26 3.52 16.09
CA ASN A 195 12.86 3.10 16.13
C ASN A 195 12.74 1.62 15.75
N GLU A 196 11.52 1.12 15.56
CA GLU A 196 11.22 -0.29 15.32
C GLU A 196 10.72 -0.52 13.88
N LEU A 197 11.19 0.29 12.93
CA LEU A 197 10.78 0.18 11.53
C LEU A 197 11.43 -1.05 10.90
N ASN A 198 10.60 -2.03 10.52
CA ASN A 198 11.08 -3.33 10.03
C ASN A 198 11.25 -3.39 8.52
N LEU A 199 10.57 -2.51 7.78
CA LEU A 199 10.46 -2.63 6.34
C LEU A 199 10.52 -1.27 5.65
N VAL A 200 11.27 -1.21 4.55
CA VAL A 200 11.47 -0.01 3.71
C VAL A 200 10.14 0.57 3.20
N TRP A 201 9.12 -0.27 3.00
CA TRP A 201 7.84 0.21 2.48
C TRP A 201 7.14 1.20 3.40
N GLU A 202 7.49 1.24 4.68
CA GLU A 202 7.00 2.25 5.63
C GLU A 202 7.35 3.66 5.13
N LEU A 203 8.54 3.85 4.55
CA LEU A 203 9.01 5.13 4.03
C LEU A 203 8.21 5.60 2.81
N ASN A 204 7.59 4.68 2.05
CA ASN A 204 6.74 5.05 0.92
C ASN A 204 5.54 5.92 1.35
N LYS A 205 5.12 5.84 2.62
CA LYS A 205 4.01 6.61 3.16
C LYS A 205 4.33 8.11 3.27
N MET A 206 5.62 8.46 3.27
CA MET A 206 6.11 9.83 3.41
C MET A 206 6.77 10.36 2.13
N LYS A 207 6.63 9.66 1.00
CA LYS A 207 7.23 10.01 -0.30
C LYS A 207 6.93 11.43 -0.82
N GLY A 208 5.90 12.08 -0.27
CA GLY A 208 5.57 13.46 -0.61
C GLY A 208 6.52 14.50 -0.01
N LEU A 209 7.34 14.12 0.98
CA LEU A 209 8.34 15.03 1.56
C LEU A 209 9.58 15.14 0.68
N GLU A 210 10.05 16.38 0.52
CA GLU A 210 11.30 16.68 -0.19
C GLU A 210 12.48 16.75 0.80
N LEU A 211 12.78 15.61 1.42
CA LEU A 211 13.86 15.51 2.41
C LEU A 211 15.25 15.70 1.80
N GLU A 212 16.09 16.42 2.53
CA GLU A 212 17.52 16.64 2.25
C GLU A 212 18.39 15.78 3.18
N GLU A 213 17.97 15.56 4.42
CA GLU A 213 18.67 14.71 5.39
C GLU A 213 17.70 13.73 6.08
N LEU A 214 18.10 12.46 6.16
CA LEU A 214 17.32 11.40 6.79
C LEU A 214 18.21 10.51 7.67
N TRP A 215 17.72 10.17 8.86
CA TRP A 215 18.39 9.21 9.75
C TRP A 215 17.47 8.02 10.01
N LEU A 216 17.96 6.81 9.77
CA LEU A 216 17.28 5.53 9.98
C LEU A 216 18.13 4.55 10.80
N GLU A 217 19.39 4.88 11.11
CA GLU A 217 20.30 4.03 11.89
C GLU A 217 19.62 3.44 13.14
N GLY A 218 19.85 2.16 13.41
CA GLY A 218 19.29 1.47 14.57
C GLY A 218 17.83 1.03 14.43
N ASN A 219 17.26 1.07 13.21
CA ASN A 219 16.00 0.41 12.89
C ASN A 219 16.25 -1.00 12.31
N PRO A 220 15.40 -2.00 12.60
CA PRO A 220 15.55 -3.37 12.06
C PRO A 220 15.58 -3.46 10.52
N LEU A 221 14.98 -2.49 9.80
CA LEU A 221 15.05 -2.45 8.34
C LEU A 221 16.48 -2.34 7.81
N CYS A 222 17.40 -1.73 8.55
CA CYS A 222 18.79 -1.54 8.11
C CYS A 222 19.48 -2.90 7.94
N ASP A 223 19.16 -3.87 8.80
CA ASP A 223 19.71 -5.22 8.79
C ASP A 223 19.20 -6.08 7.61
N THR A 224 18.18 -5.61 6.88
CA THR A 224 17.60 -6.33 5.74
C THR A 224 18.41 -6.17 4.46
N PHE A 225 19.38 -5.25 4.43
CA PHE A 225 20.19 -4.95 3.25
C PHE A 225 21.53 -5.69 3.28
N PRO A 226 21.96 -6.27 2.14
CA PRO A 226 23.23 -6.99 2.07
C PRO A 226 24.45 -6.07 2.11
N ASP A 227 24.30 -4.82 1.68
CA ASP A 227 25.35 -3.83 1.58
C ASP A 227 24.79 -2.40 1.59
N GLU A 228 25.66 -1.45 1.88
CA GLU A 228 25.36 -0.02 2.00
C GLU A 228 24.87 0.60 0.68
N SER A 229 25.36 0.14 -0.48
CA SER A 229 24.93 0.68 -1.77
C SER A 229 23.48 0.30 -2.12
N THR A 230 23.08 -0.94 -1.80
CA THR A 230 21.70 -1.41 -1.93
C THR A 230 20.78 -0.64 -0.97
N TYR A 231 21.23 -0.39 0.25
CA TYR A 231 20.53 0.44 1.23
C TYR A 231 20.32 1.86 0.71
N ILE A 232 21.39 2.58 0.35
CA ILE A 232 21.33 3.95 -0.19
C ILE A 232 20.41 4.02 -1.42
N SER A 233 20.52 3.07 -2.35
CA SER A 233 19.66 3.04 -3.55
C SER A 233 18.19 2.89 -3.20
N ALA A 234 17.83 2.00 -2.28
CA ALA A 234 16.45 1.80 -1.85
C ALA A 234 15.85 3.04 -1.17
N ILE A 235 16.65 3.74 -0.34
CA ILE A 235 16.22 4.97 0.32
C ILE A 235 16.11 6.13 -0.68
N LYS A 236 17.07 6.29 -1.62
CA LYS A 236 17.01 7.30 -2.69
C LYS A 236 15.83 7.09 -3.64
N ASN A 237 15.40 5.85 -3.86
CA ASN A 237 14.16 5.56 -4.59
C ASN A 237 12.89 6.06 -3.87
N CYS A 238 12.98 6.30 -2.56
CA CYS A 238 11.93 6.93 -1.78
C CYS A 238 12.07 8.45 -1.76
N PHE A 239 13.29 8.95 -1.57
CA PHE A 239 13.58 10.38 -1.48
C PHE A 239 14.69 10.76 -2.48
N PRO A 240 14.36 11.07 -3.75
CA PRO A 240 15.36 11.32 -4.79
C PRO A 240 16.21 12.57 -4.56
N LYS A 241 15.69 13.56 -3.81
CA LYS A 241 16.39 14.80 -3.46
C LYS A 241 17.29 14.68 -2.22
N LEU A 242 17.37 13.50 -1.61
CA LEU A 242 18.13 13.27 -0.39
C LEU A 242 19.63 13.47 -0.63
N LEU A 243 20.24 14.35 0.18
CA LEU A 243 21.65 14.71 0.14
C LEU A 243 22.44 13.99 1.23
N ARG A 244 21.82 13.69 2.37
CA ARG A 244 22.48 13.05 3.52
C ARG A 244 21.63 11.91 4.07
N LEU A 245 22.28 10.77 4.34
CA LEU A 245 21.66 9.60 4.98
C LEU A 245 22.55 9.12 6.11
N ASP A 246 21.99 9.02 7.32
CA ASP A 246 22.71 8.58 8.53
C ASP A 246 24.02 9.37 8.76
N GLY A 247 23.98 10.68 8.48
CA GLY A 247 25.12 11.58 8.60
C GLY A 247 26.11 11.54 7.43
N GLN A 248 26.02 10.55 6.54
CA GLN A 248 26.88 10.44 5.37
C GLN A 248 26.36 11.28 4.21
N GLU A 249 27.28 11.99 3.54
CA GLU A 249 26.96 12.74 2.32
C GLU A 249 26.82 11.81 1.13
N LEU A 250 25.67 11.90 0.46
CA LEU A 250 25.35 11.11 -0.71
C LEU A 250 25.84 11.83 -1.96
N SER A 251 26.28 11.07 -2.96
CA SER A 251 26.63 11.65 -4.25
C SER A 251 25.44 12.46 -4.80
N PRO A 252 25.68 13.67 -5.37
CA PRO A 252 24.61 14.52 -5.87
C PRO A 252 23.67 13.75 -6.79
N PRO A 253 22.37 14.10 -6.82
CA PRO A 253 21.48 13.60 -7.84
C PRO A 253 22.15 13.84 -9.20
N VAL A 254 22.26 12.82 -10.04
CA VAL A 254 22.68 13.01 -11.42
C VAL A 254 21.59 13.86 -12.06
N ILE A 255 21.81 15.17 -12.15
CA ILE A 255 20.96 16.10 -12.89
C ILE A 255 21.17 15.72 -14.36
N THR A 256 20.41 14.75 -14.85
CA THR A 256 20.09 14.74 -16.27
C THR A 256 19.14 15.90 -16.46
N ASP A 257 19.69 17.06 -16.88
CA ASP A 257 18.90 18.18 -17.40
C ASP A 257 17.91 17.60 -18.42
N THR A 258 16.66 17.47 -17.98
CA THR A 258 15.55 17.00 -18.81
C THR A 258 14.51 18.09 -18.87
N ASP A 259 14.95 19.30 -19.21
CA ASP A 259 14.14 20.25 -19.99
C ASP A 259 14.16 19.82 -21.48
N THR A 260 13.83 18.56 -21.72
CA THR A 260 13.42 18.11 -23.05
C THR A 260 11.93 17.85 -22.96
N PRO A 261 11.06 18.59 -23.67
CA PRO A 261 9.67 18.21 -23.81
C PRO A 261 9.66 16.75 -24.23
N CYS A 262 8.82 15.93 -23.60
CA CYS A 262 8.62 14.54 -23.98
C CYS A 262 8.10 14.49 -25.43
N LEU A 263 9.01 14.58 -26.41
CA LEU A 263 8.81 14.04 -27.73
C LEU A 263 8.74 12.54 -27.50
N LEU A 264 7.51 12.06 -27.33
CA LEU A 264 7.15 10.69 -27.67
C LEU A 264 7.93 10.34 -28.92
N LYS A 265 8.93 9.46 -28.79
CA LYS A 265 9.54 8.84 -29.96
C LYS A 265 8.37 8.28 -30.76
N PRO A 266 8.25 8.55 -32.07
CA PRO A 266 7.23 7.91 -32.89
C PRO A 266 7.31 6.41 -32.61
N CYS A 267 6.20 5.77 -32.27
CA CYS A 267 6.13 4.31 -32.12
C CYS A 267 6.63 3.69 -33.42
N LYS A 268 7.93 3.37 -33.48
CA LYS A 268 8.53 2.65 -34.58
C LYS A 268 8.36 1.18 -34.28
N GLU A 269 7.80 0.45 -35.25
CA GLU A 269 7.80 -1.01 -35.26
C GLU A 269 9.24 -1.50 -35.07
N SER A 270 9.54 -1.99 -33.87
CA SER A 270 10.85 -2.55 -33.54
C SER A 270 10.82 -4.05 -33.76
N TYR A 271 10.55 -4.51 -34.97
CA TYR A 271 10.71 -5.91 -35.32
C TYR A 271 12.16 -6.20 -35.69
N LYS A 272 12.86 -6.99 -34.87
CA LYS A 272 14.19 -7.57 -35.16
C LYS A 272 14.15 -9.10 -35.16
N GLY A 273 13.04 -9.72 -35.55
CA GLY A 273 12.92 -11.18 -35.72
C GLY A 273 13.18 -11.62 -37.17
N SER A 274 13.31 -12.93 -37.44
CA SER A 274 13.46 -13.44 -38.81
C SER A 274 12.11 -13.56 -39.54
N ASP A 275 12.07 -13.34 -40.86
CA ASP A 275 10.82 -13.41 -41.65
C ASP A 275 10.18 -14.80 -41.66
N ALA A 276 11.00 -15.85 -41.48
CA ALA A 276 10.52 -17.22 -41.31
C ALA A 276 9.68 -17.37 -40.03
N LEU A 277 10.09 -16.70 -38.95
CA LEU A 277 9.38 -16.74 -37.67
C LEU A 277 8.07 -15.94 -37.73
N LYS A 278 8.10 -14.77 -38.39
CA LYS A 278 6.91 -13.95 -38.66
C LYS A 278 5.86 -14.75 -39.44
N SER A 279 6.29 -15.44 -40.49
CA SER A 279 5.42 -16.31 -41.30
C SER A 279 4.82 -17.44 -40.47
N LEU A 280 5.60 -18.08 -39.59
CA LEU A 280 5.13 -19.18 -38.75
C LEU A 280 4.10 -18.72 -37.72
N VAL A 281 4.31 -17.54 -37.11
CA VAL A 281 3.37 -16.93 -36.16
C VAL A 281 2.08 -16.50 -36.84
N LEU A 282 2.17 -15.89 -38.03
CA LEU A 282 0.99 -15.52 -38.82
C LEU A 282 0.21 -16.75 -39.28
N GLN A 283 0.89 -17.81 -39.72
CA GLN A 283 0.26 -19.07 -40.09
C GLN A 283 -0.41 -19.74 -38.88
N PHE A 284 0.22 -19.71 -37.70
CA PHE A 284 -0.39 -20.20 -36.47
C PHE A 284 -1.63 -19.40 -36.07
N LEU A 285 -1.59 -18.07 -36.17
CA LEU A 285 -2.74 -17.19 -35.89
C LEU A 285 -3.90 -17.41 -36.88
N GLN A 286 -3.59 -17.72 -38.14
CA GLN A 286 -4.59 -18.09 -39.16
C GLN A 286 -5.18 -19.49 -38.93
N GLN A 287 -4.39 -20.44 -38.41
CA GLN A 287 -4.83 -21.80 -38.10
C GLN A 287 -5.56 -21.93 -36.75
N SER A 288 -5.30 -21.04 -35.80
CA SER A 288 -5.96 -21.03 -34.50
C SER A 288 -7.36 -20.38 -34.59
N SER A 289 -8.33 -21.11 -35.13
CA SER A 289 -9.77 -20.77 -35.00
C SER A 289 -10.29 -21.08 -33.58
N LEU A 290 -9.60 -20.54 -32.56
CA LEU A 290 -9.99 -20.62 -31.15
C LEU A 290 -10.64 -19.30 -30.74
N TRP A 291 -11.96 -19.25 -30.92
CA TRP A 291 -12.84 -18.15 -30.53
C TRP A 291 -13.28 -18.32 -29.07
N GLU A 292 -13.65 -17.18 -28.46
CA GLU A 292 -14.43 -16.95 -27.23
C GLU A 292 -13.70 -16.63 -25.89
N CYS A 293 -14.02 -15.45 -25.31
CA CYS A 293 -13.78 -15.00 -23.91
C CYS A 293 -14.80 -13.88 -23.58
N PHE A 294 -15.57 -13.90 -22.47
CA PHE A 294 -15.19 -13.42 -21.13
C PHE A 294 -16.12 -13.93 -19.99
N LYS A 295 -15.57 -14.33 -18.83
CA LYS A 295 -15.82 -13.80 -17.46
C LYS A 295 -15.02 -14.59 -16.39
N GLU A 296 -13.71 -14.69 -16.57
CA GLU A 296 -12.77 -15.00 -15.47
C GLU A 296 -11.53 -14.12 -15.61
N SER A 297 -11.54 -12.95 -14.95
CA SER A 297 -10.37 -12.08 -14.90
C SER A 297 -9.45 -12.52 -13.76
N ARG A 298 -8.24 -12.94 -14.11
CA ARG A 298 -7.22 -13.33 -13.16
C ARG A 298 -6.36 -12.12 -12.81
N ASN A 299 -6.45 -11.63 -11.57
CA ASN A 299 -5.56 -10.59 -11.07
C ASN A 299 -4.75 -11.11 -9.88
N MET A 300 -3.51 -11.53 -10.15
CA MET A 300 -2.59 -12.05 -9.12
C MET A 300 -2.18 -10.99 -8.07
N LYS A 301 -2.46 -9.69 -8.27
CA LYS A 301 -2.26 -8.67 -7.24
C LYS A 301 -3.35 -8.64 -6.16
N LYS A 302 -4.54 -9.23 -6.40
CA LYS A 302 -5.70 -9.12 -5.48
C LYS A 302 -5.96 -10.35 -4.61
N SER A 303 -5.48 -11.54 -4.98
CA SER A 303 -5.69 -12.78 -4.19
C SER A 303 -4.46 -13.14 -3.37
N LYS A 304 -4.59 -13.20 -2.04
CA LYS A 304 -3.51 -13.59 -1.10
C LYS A 304 -3.62 -15.04 -0.59
N ASP A 305 -4.59 -15.82 -1.08
CA ASP A 305 -4.80 -17.21 -0.68
C ASP A 305 -4.25 -18.17 -1.76
N PRO A 306 -3.26 -19.03 -1.45
CA PRO A 306 -2.68 -19.97 -2.41
C PRO A 306 -3.70 -20.94 -3.02
N SER A 307 -4.73 -21.36 -2.27
CA SER A 307 -5.70 -22.37 -2.71
C SER A 307 -6.72 -21.81 -3.72
N LEU A 308 -7.17 -20.57 -3.50
CA LEU A 308 -8.04 -19.83 -4.42
C LEU A 308 -7.32 -19.33 -5.67
N CYS A 309 -5.98 -19.23 -5.63
CA CYS A 309 -5.17 -18.86 -6.79
C CYS A 309 -5.07 -20.00 -7.82
N VAL A 310 -5.18 -21.26 -7.36
CA VAL A 310 -5.07 -22.48 -8.18
C VAL A 310 -6.43 -22.91 -8.77
N GLN A 311 -7.56 -22.57 -8.16
CA GLN A 311 -8.88 -22.96 -8.67
C GLN A 311 -9.22 -22.45 -10.10
N PRO A 312 -8.88 -21.21 -10.50
CA PRO A 312 -9.07 -20.76 -11.88
C PRO A 312 -7.98 -21.29 -12.84
N LEU A 313 -7.02 -22.10 -12.36
CA LEU A 313 -5.88 -22.62 -13.12
C LEU A 313 -6.33 -23.98 -13.62
N LYS A 314 -6.68 -24.05 -14.91
CA LYS A 314 -7.06 -25.32 -15.50
C LYS A 314 -5.78 -26.02 -15.99
N HIS A 315 -5.62 -27.28 -15.58
CA HIS A 315 -4.37 -28.05 -15.72
C HIS A 315 -4.38 -29.06 -16.88
N THR A 316 -5.46 -29.13 -17.69
CA THR A 316 -5.66 -30.14 -18.76
C THR A 316 -6.41 -29.55 -19.95
N LYS A 317 -6.12 -29.95 -21.19
CA LYS A 317 -6.70 -29.44 -22.46
C LYS A 317 -8.15 -28.89 -22.34
N HIS A 318 -8.35 -27.60 -22.64
CA HIS A 318 -9.47 -26.76 -22.15
C HIS A 318 -10.67 -26.55 -23.09
N VAL A 319 -10.83 -27.39 -24.12
CA VAL A 319 -11.81 -27.13 -25.21
C VAL A 319 -13.24 -26.94 -24.68
N GLY A 320 -13.69 -27.76 -23.71
CA GLY A 320 -15.07 -27.69 -23.19
C GLY A 320 -15.41 -26.46 -22.34
N SER A 321 -14.41 -25.69 -21.89
CA SER A 321 -14.63 -24.46 -21.12
C SER A 321 -14.72 -23.20 -22.00
N LEU A 322 -14.26 -23.31 -23.25
CA LEU A 322 -14.33 -22.21 -24.21
C LEU A 322 -15.73 -22.09 -24.80
N CYS A 323 -16.47 -23.19 -24.96
CA CYS A 323 -17.80 -23.25 -25.58
C CYS A 323 -18.96 -22.65 -24.76
N VAL A 324 -18.71 -22.13 -23.55
CA VAL A 324 -19.75 -21.59 -22.63
C VAL A 324 -19.88 -20.06 -22.77
N LEU A 325 -19.25 -19.48 -23.78
CA LEU A 325 -19.03 -18.06 -23.94
C LEU A 325 -19.77 -17.52 -25.19
N PRO A 326 -19.92 -16.20 -25.37
CA PRO A 326 -20.57 -15.62 -26.53
C PRO A 326 -19.58 -15.42 -27.71
N LYS A 327 -20.09 -15.59 -28.93
CA LYS A 327 -19.33 -15.48 -30.19
C LYS A 327 -18.77 -14.07 -30.41
N THR A 328 -17.48 -13.96 -30.76
CA THR A 328 -16.82 -12.71 -31.18
C THR A 328 -16.18 -12.84 -32.57
N GLN A 329 -16.09 -11.73 -33.31
CA GLN A 329 -15.42 -11.64 -34.61
C GLN A 329 -14.28 -10.61 -34.52
N HIS A 330 -13.12 -10.94 -35.07
CA HIS A 330 -11.94 -10.08 -35.06
C HIS A 330 -11.34 -9.97 -36.45
N ASP A 331 -10.84 -8.78 -36.80
CA ASP A 331 -10.05 -8.56 -38.01
C ASP A 331 -8.58 -8.94 -37.76
N LEU A 332 -8.16 -10.05 -38.37
CA LEU A 332 -6.80 -10.59 -38.20
C LEU A 332 -5.71 -9.70 -38.80
N SER A 333 -6.06 -8.82 -39.75
CA SER A 333 -5.11 -7.91 -40.39
C SER A 333 -4.71 -6.71 -39.50
N SER A 334 -5.47 -6.48 -38.42
CA SER A 334 -5.29 -5.35 -37.51
C SER A 334 -4.40 -5.65 -36.28
N PHE A 335 -3.88 -6.87 -36.14
CA PHE A 335 -3.11 -7.26 -34.96
C PHE A 335 -1.66 -6.81 -35.03
N LEU A 336 -1.20 -6.21 -33.93
CA LEU A 336 0.21 -6.00 -33.64
C LEU A 336 0.68 -7.10 -32.70
N VAL A 337 1.71 -7.84 -33.13
CA VAL A 337 2.29 -8.96 -32.39
C VAL A 337 3.72 -8.60 -32.04
N ASP A 338 3.98 -8.40 -30.76
CA ASP A 338 5.32 -8.20 -30.24
C ASP A 338 5.92 -9.54 -29.82
N MET A 339 7.21 -9.74 -30.06
CA MET A 339 7.93 -10.91 -29.58
C MET A 339 8.75 -10.52 -28.34
N TRP A 340 8.32 -10.99 -27.17
CA TRP A 340 8.93 -10.59 -25.90
C TRP A 340 10.23 -11.37 -25.64
N PHE A 341 10.24 -12.69 -25.86
CA PHE A 341 11.42 -13.54 -25.63
C PHE A 341 11.36 -14.87 -26.40
N GLN A 342 12.50 -15.34 -26.91
CA GLN A 342 12.66 -16.61 -27.64
C GLN A 342 13.77 -17.46 -27.02
N THR A 343 13.52 -18.76 -26.87
CA THR A 343 14.52 -19.78 -26.50
C THR A 343 14.44 -20.97 -27.46
N VAL A 344 15.42 -21.89 -27.37
CA VAL A 344 15.46 -23.12 -28.19
C VAL A 344 14.20 -23.99 -28.01
N SER A 345 13.54 -23.91 -26.84
CA SER A 345 12.39 -24.78 -26.49
C SER A 345 11.09 -24.03 -26.21
N THR A 346 11.03 -22.69 -26.27
CA THR A 346 9.84 -21.91 -25.88
C THR A 346 9.79 -20.53 -26.53
N PHE A 347 8.58 -20.08 -26.89
CA PHE A 347 8.28 -18.77 -27.46
C PHE A 347 7.21 -18.02 -26.64
N PHE A 348 7.41 -16.71 -26.46
CA PHE A 348 6.47 -15.82 -25.77
C PHE A 348 5.99 -14.69 -26.69
N LEU A 349 4.68 -14.64 -26.91
CA LEU A 349 4.03 -13.66 -27.79
C LEU A 349 2.93 -12.90 -27.03
N PRO A 350 3.18 -11.65 -26.62
CA PRO A 350 2.11 -10.71 -26.26
C PRO A 350 1.31 -10.26 -27.49
N ARG A 351 -0.02 -10.18 -27.35
CA ARG A 351 -0.94 -9.68 -28.38
C ARG A 351 -1.61 -8.39 -27.92
N ALA A 352 -1.66 -7.39 -28.80
CA ALA A 352 -2.47 -6.19 -28.63
C ALA A 352 -3.47 -6.05 -29.80
N ALA A 353 -4.70 -5.64 -29.49
CA ALA A 353 -5.74 -5.32 -30.46
C ALA A 353 -6.00 -3.80 -30.46
N PRO A 354 -6.45 -3.20 -31.57
CA PRO A 354 -6.82 -1.79 -31.57
C PRO A 354 -8.10 -1.56 -30.76
N GLU A 355 -7.97 -0.70 -29.74
CA GLU A 355 -9.02 0.03 -29.01
C GLU A 355 -10.29 -0.74 -28.57
N SER A 356 -10.18 -1.41 -27.42
CA SER A 356 -11.12 -1.21 -26.30
C SER A 356 -10.56 -1.88 -25.04
N HIS A 357 -10.22 -1.05 -24.05
CA HIS A 357 -9.67 -1.41 -22.73
C HIS A 357 -8.33 -2.16 -22.73
N GLY A 358 -7.28 -1.43 -22.34
CA GLY A 358 -5.91 -1.93 -22.20
C GLY A 358 -5.81 -3.17 -21.32
N GLY A 359 -5.52 -4.29 -21.97
CA GLY A 359 -5.12 -5.56 -21.36
C GLY A 359 -4.27 -6.35 -22.34
N TYR A 360 -3.06 -6.73 -21.93
CA TYR A 360 -2.21 -7.63 -22.70
C TYR A 360 -2.67 -9.08 -22.49
N CYS A 361 -3.00 -9.80 -23.58
CA CYS A 361 -3.19 -11.24 -23.52
C CYS A 361 -1.86 -11.93 -23.89
N CYS A 362 -1.32 -12.73 -22.97
CA CYS A 362 -0.10 -13.52 -23.19
C CYS A 362 -0.46 -14.95 -23.61
N LEU A 363 0.00 -15.39 -24.78
CA LEU A 363 -0.07 -16.79 -25.21
C LEU A 363 1.25 -17.50 -24.91
N LEU A 364 1.16 -18.63 -24.20
CA LEU A 364 2.29 -19.47 -23.79
C LEU A 364 2.15 -20.82 -24.52
N LEU A 365 3.05 -21.11 -25.46
CA LEU A 365 3.06 -22.36 -26.21
C LEU A 365 4.28 -23.19 -25.81
N LYS A 366 4.04 -24.41 -25.33
CA LYS A 366 5.09 -25.36 -24.91
C LYS A 366 5.01 -26.63 -25.78
N TRP A 367 6.14 -27.03 -26.36
CA TRP A 367 6.31 -28.31 -27.05
C TRP A 367 6.68 -29.39 -26.01
N ARG A 368 6.04 -30.57 -26.04
CA ARG A 368 6.37 -31.74 -25.17
C ARG A 368 7.79 -32.22 -25.52
N GLU A 369 8.66 -32.56 -24.58
CA GLU A 369 8.60 -33.77 -23.75
C GLU A 369 9.37 -33.58 -22.42
N SER A 370 8.86 -34.20 -21.34
CA SER A 370 9.60 -34.65 -20.15
C SER A 370 10.18 -33.65 -19.10
N LEU A 371 9.45 -33.57 -17.98
CA LEU A 371 9.85 -33.64 -16.55
C LEU A 371 10.54 -32.50 -15.76
N ARG A 372 10.11 -32.46 -14.48
CA ARG A 372 10.75 -32.07 -13.19
C ARG A 372 11.28 -30.63 -13.01
N VAL A 373 10.63 -29.91 -12.10
CA VAL A 373 11.12 -28.64 -11.54
C VAL A 373 12.02 -28.96 -10.34
N LEU A 374 13.30 -28.63 -10.47
CA LEU A 374 14.25 -28.48 -9.37
C LEU A 374 14.63 -27.00 -9.37
N PHE A 375 14.34 -26.28 -8.28
CA PHE A 375 14.76 -24.89 -8.12
C PHE A 375 16.21 -24.87 -7.65
N VAL A 376 17.08 -24.21 -8.41
CA VAL A 376 18.37 -23.68 -7.92
C VAL A 376 18.39 -22.18 -8.22
N PRO A 377 18.73 -21.29 -7.27
CA PRO A 377 18.84 -19.86 -7.52
C PRO A 377 20.09 -19.56 -8.35
N SER A 378 19.96 -18.73 -9.38
CA SER A 378 21.09 -18.24 -10.17
C SER A 378 21.79 -17.07 -9.47
N PRO A 379 23.13 -17.02 -9.42
CA PRO A 379 23.87 -15.80 -9.12
C PRO A 379 23.88 -14.86 -10.33
N GLY A 380 23.78 -13.56 -10.06
CA GLY A 380 23.86 -12.48 -11.06
C GLY A 380 25.27 -12.24 -11.57
N HIS A 381 25.33 -11.65 -12.76
CA HIS A 381 26.52 -11.43 -13.58
C HIS A 381 27.61 -10.58 -12.89
N SER A 382 28.77 -11.17 -12.61
CA SER A 382 30.07 -10.82 -13.23
C SER A 382 31.25 -11.43 -12.46
N SER A 383 31.98 -12.36 -13.11
CA SER A 383 33.45 -12.59 -13.05
C SER A 383 33.79 -14.06 -13.44
N PRO A 384 35.05 -14.38 -13.79
CA PRO A 384 35.49 -14.76 -15.14
C PRO A 384 35.52 -16.29 -15.39
N SER A 385 35.70 -16.64 -16.67
CA SER A 385 35.80 -17.99 -17.21
C SER A 385 36.92 -18.85 -16.59
N LEU A 386 36.58 -20.06 -16.14
CA LEU A 386 37.53 -21.17 -15.95
C LEU A 386 36.93 -22.49 -16.49
N PRO A 387 37.78 -23.45 -16.89
CA PRO A 387 37.56 -24.26 -18.09
C PRO A 387 36.68 -25.49 -17.86
N ALA A 388 36.02 -25.90 -18.94
CA ALA A 388 35.19 -27.08 -19.01
C ALA A 388 35.99 -28.37 -18.76
N ILE A 389 35.49 -29.22 -17.86
CA ILE A 389 35.88 -30.63 -17.74
C ILE A 389 34.67 -31.46 -18.22
N PRO A 390 34.83 -32.35 -19.22
CA PRO A 390 33.73 -33.13 -19.75
C PRO A 390 33.46 -34.34 -18.85
N VAL A 391 32.19 -34.60 -18.55
CA VAL A 391 31.78 -35.89 -17.97
C VAL A 391 30.89 -36.61 -18.97
N TYR A 392 31.43 -37.74 -19.43
CA TYR A 392 30.80 -38.71 -20.32
C TYR A 392 29.50 -39.25 -19.73
N ALA A 393 28.54 -39.49 -20.62
CA ALA A 393 27.30 -40.19 -20.33
C ALA A 393 27.56 -41.67 -20.01
N SER A 394 26.85 -42.18 -19.00
CA SER A 394 26.40 -43.57 -18.92
C SER A 394 25.04 -43.57 -18.26
#